data_AF-A0A060S4H3-F1
#
_entry.id   AF-A0A060S4H3-F1
#
_cell.length_a   1.000
_cell.length_b   1.000
_cell.length_c   1.000
_cell.angle_alpha   90.00
_cell.angle_beta   90.00
_cell.angle_gamma   90.00
#
_symmetry.space_group_name_H-M   'P 1'
#
loop_
_entity.id
_entity.type
_entity.pdbx_description
1 polymer ?
#
loop_
_entity_poly.entity_id
_entity_poly.type
_entity_poly.pdbx_seq_one_letter_code
_entity_poly.pdbx_strand_id
1 'polypeptide(L)'
;MPPPTIPAQVEVRPVASASREELLRAALLASASGKSFEDLKFYVFSRRTRDGNVDRPLPVLANSVLLRKASSHFDYLFTHAGFAESETVDIDEPYPSSRPKNSADYDYGSDSDLDDESENEDIDATDIQSQVGRDPEPSTGPGGSDDHSAKQDDLEGQDNERKGVNGHENAIQQSQTASSGRFGRRGQVVFLNGIAYKTWKAFVLYTYLGEKELTFAPLRSEGKSSIALYIGTQSVLPCSPKSLYRLAEKYDIASLKDLAAEEIKKRLHPYNILPEIFSTFTSVYPPIEELQLEYLQQHMGDEVIKDTLPVWIEALAKGHLPVGSERIISRLLLSGPVRNLKSCPAGCNSTYVCNNCRRSF
;
A
#
# COMPACT_ATOMS: atom_id res chain seq x y z
N MET A 1 5.72 54.81 19.42
CA MET A 1 5.86 53.37 19.14
C MET A 1 5.43 53.14 17.70
N PRO A 2 6.22 52.47 16.85
CA PRO A 2 5.78 52.10 15.51
C PRO A 2 4.68 51.03 15.60
N PRO A 3 3.75 50.98 14.63
CA PRO A 3 2.71 49.95 14.60
C PRO A 3 3.34 48.56 14.36
N PRO A 4 2.70 47.48 14.86
CA PRO A 4 3.21 46.13 14.69
C PRO A 4 3.20 45.75 13.21
N THR A 5 4.37 45.32 12.72
CA THR A 5 4.55 44.75 11.39
C THR A 5 3.79 43.43 11.32
N ILE A 6 2.74 43.40 10.51
CA ILE A 6 2.03 42.17 10.15
C ILE A 6 3.02 41.27 9.42
N PRO A 7 3.31 40.04 9.88
CA PRO A 7 4.19 39.14 9.15
C PRO A 7 3.58 38.88 7.77
N ALA A 8 4.41 39.05 6.73
CA ALA A 8 4.04 38.80 5.35
C ALA A 8 3.36 37.41 5.25
N GLN A 9 2.15 37.40 4.73
CA GLN A 9 1.47 36.15 4.38
C GLN A 9 2.40 35.38 3.45
N VAL A 10 2.78 34.16 3.85
CA VAL A 10 3.50 33.24 2.99
C VAL A 10 2.59 32.96 1.81
N GLU A 11 2.92 33.54 0.67
CA GLU A 11 2.22 33.37 -0.58
C GLU A 11 2.41 31.90 -1.01
N VAL A 12 1.44 31.04 -0.68
CA VAL A 12 1.41 29.65 -1.14
C VAL A 12 1.13 29.71 -2.65
N ARG A 13 2.19 29.69 -3.46
CA ARG A 13 2.08 29.52 -4.91
C ARG A 13 1.34 28.21 -5.18
N PRO A 14 0.25 28.21 -5.96
CA PRO A 14 -0.45 26.97 -6.26
C PRO A 14 0.49 26.01 -6.98
N VAL A 15 0.59 24.77 -6.48
CA VAL A 15 1.19 23.61 -7.18
C VAL A 15 0.42 23.27 -8.49
N ALA A 16 -0.65 24.02 -8.79
CA ALA A 16 -1.66 23.72 -9.80
C ALA A 16 -1.13 23.66 -11.24
N SER A 17 -0.12 24.45 -11.64
CA SER A 17 0.25 24.55 -13.06
C SER A 17 1.22 23.50 -13.57
N ALA A 18 2.06 22.91 -12.71
CA ALA A 18 3.06 21.94 -13.13
C ALA A 18 2.47 20.52 -13.21
N SER A 19 2.89 19.75 -14.22
CA SER A 19 2.54 18.33 -14.31
C SER A 19 3.21 17.51 -13.21
N ARG A 20 2.70 16.30 -12.94
CA ARG A 20 3.34 15.37 -12.00
C ARG A 20 4.78 15.08 -12.41
N GLU A 21 5.00 14.87 -13.71
CA GLU A 21 6.31 14.56 -14.30
C GLU A 21 7.29 15.73 -14.12
N GLU A 22 6.83 16.96 -14.29
CA GLU A 22 7.62 18.17 -14.05
C GLU A 22 8.01 18.31 -12.58
N LEU A 23 7.07 18.07 -11.67
CA LEU A 23 7.32 18.12 -10.22
C LEU A 23 8.30 17.03 -9.78
N LEU A 24 8.12 15.79 -10.27
CA LEU A 24 9.04 14.69 -9.98
C LEU A 24 10.45 15.02 -10.51
N ARG A 25 10.55 15.51 -11.74
CA ARG A 25 11.83 15.92 -12.33
C ARG A 25 12.48 17.05 -11.51
N ALA A 26 11.72 18.04 -11.09
CA ALA A 26 12.22 19.13 -10.26
C ALA A 26 12.72 18.64 -8.90
N ALA A 27 12.00 17.73 -8.23
CA ALA A 27 12.41 17.12 -6.98
C ALA A 27 13.70 16.29 -7.13
N LEU A 28 13.85 15.54 -8.23
CA LEU A 28 15.07 14.78 -8.54
C LEU A 28 16.27 15.71 -8.80
N LEU A 29 16.08 16.82 -9.54
CA LEU A 29 17.14 17.80 -9.78
C LEU A 29 17.58 18.51 -8.49
N ALA A 30 16.61 18.83 -7.62
CA ALA A 30 16.89 19.37 -6.29
C ALA A 30 17.69 18.35 -5.45
N SER A 31 17.33 17.07 -5.52
CA SER A 31 18.03 15.99 -4.84
C SER A 31 19.48 15.83 -5.31
N ALA A 32 19.71 15.86 -6.63
CA ALA A 32 21.05 15.82 -7.21
C ALA A 32 21.92 17.01 -6.79
N SER A 33 21.29 18.12 -6.36
CA SER A 33 21.95 19.32 -5.86
C SER A 33 22.15 19.31 -4.33
N GLY A 34 21.90 18.17 -3.65
CA GLY A 34 22.12 18.00 -2.21
C GLY A 34 20.92 18.34 -1.32
N LYS A 35 19.74 18.67 -1.88
CA LYS A 35 18.51 18.74 -1.09
C LYS A 35 17.98 17.33 -0.83
N SER A 36 17.21 17.12 0.23
CA SER A 36 16.56 15.82 0.38
C SER A 36 15.40 15.67 -0.59
N PHE A 37 15.23 14.47 -1.15
CA PHE A 37 14.08 14.14 -1.96
C PHE A 37 12.84 13.92 -1.09
N GLU A 38 12.96 13.14 -0.01
CA GLU A 38 11.87 12.89 0.93
C GLU A 38 11.91 13.88 2.09
N ASP A 39 10.81 14.60 2.27
CA ASP A 39 10.57 15.55 3.37
C ASP A 39 9.45 15.08 4.31
N LEU A 40 8.83 13.95 4.02
CA LEU A 40 7.77 13.33 4.81
C LEU A 40 8.09 11.87 5.16
N LYS A 41 7.62 11.45 6.34
CA LYS A 41 7.62 10.05 6.76
C LYS A 41 6.28 9.69 7.38
N PHE A 42 5.65 8.66 6.85
CA PHE A 42 4.41 8.12 7.39
C PHE A 42 4.73 6.87 8.19
N TYR A 43 4.06 6.69 9.32
CA TYR A 43 3.97 5.40 9.99
C TYR A 43 2.58 4.83 9.80
N VAL A 44 2.53 3.63 9.23
CA VAL A 44 1.29 2.97 8.81
C VAL A 44 1.35 1.51 9.24
N PHE A 45 0.25 0.98 9.79
CA PHE A 45 0.21 -0.42 10.24
C PHE A 45 0.26 -1.40 9.07
N SER A 46 1.02 -2.48 9.22
CA SER A 46 1.19 -3.48 8.18
C SER A 46 0.51 -4.81 8.47
N ARG A 47 0.12 -5.05 9.73
CA ARG A 47 -0.37 -6.37 10.17
C ARG A 47 -1.62 -6.26 11.01
N ARG A 48 -2.51 -7.24 10.85
CA ARG A 48 -3.68 -7.51 11.68
C ARG A 48 -3.35 -8.65 12.65
N THR A 49 -3.59 -8.38 13.93
CA THR A 49 -3.46 -9.33 15.04
C THR A 49 -4.68 -10.25 15.11
N ARG A 50 -4.56 -11.39 15.81
CA ARG A 50 -5.67 -12.33 16.01
C ARG A 50 -6.88 -11.72 16.73
N ASP A 51 -6.64 -10.73 17.59
CA ASP A 51 -7.69 -10.02 18.32
C ASP A 51 -8.46 -9.01 17.45
N GLY A 52 -8.09 -8.85 16.17
CA GLY A 52 -8.69 -7.90 15.23
C GLY A 52 -8.09 -6.49 15.29
N ASN A 53 -7.16 -6.23 16.22
CA ASN A 53 -6.37 -5.00 16.26
C ASN A 53 -5.31 -4.98 15.14
N VAL A 54 -4.72 -3.82 14.88
CA VAL A 54 -3.58 -3.67 13.96
C VAL A 54 -2.30 -3.36 14.70
N ASP A 55 -1.17 -3.79 14.16
CA ASP A 55 0.15 -3.53 14.72
C ASP A 55 1.24 -3.42 13.64
N ARG A 56 2.50 -3.41 14.10
CA ARG A 56 3.69 -3.32 13.25
C ARG A 56 3.68 -2.07 12.36
N PRO A 57 3.79 -0.87 12.96
CA PRO A 57 3.88 0.36 12.19
C PRO A 57 5.17 0.40 11.37
N LEU A 58 5.04 0.52 10.05
CA LEU A 58 6.16 0.59 9.12
C LEU A 58 6.29 1.99 8.51
N PRO A 59 7.54 2.44 8.26
CA PRO A 59 7.78 3.75 7.68
C PRO A 59 7.54 3.74 6.16
N VAL A 60 6.90 4.80 5.65
CA VAL A 60 6.81 5.12 4.22
C VAL A 60 7.30 6.55 4.03
N LEU A 61 8.43 6.72 3.34
CA LEU A 61 8.94 8.05 3.01
C LEU A 61 8.21 8.62 1.79
N ALA A 62 7.96 9.92 1.80
CA ALA A 62 7.27 10.60 0.71
C ALA A 62 7.79 12.03 0.47
N ASN A 63 7.41 12.59 -0.68
CA ASN A 63 7.67 13.96 -1.08
C ASN A 63 6.37 14.76 -1.02
N SER A 64 6.35 15.83 -0.21
CA SER A 64 5.17 16.64 0.06
C SER A 64 4.61 17.33 -1.17
N VAL A 65 5.45 17.67 -2.16
CA VAL A 65 5.02 18.36 -3.38
C VAL A 65 4.25 17.39 -4.28
N LEU A 66 4.71 16.15 -4.40
CA LEU A 66 4.05 15.11 -5.19
C LEU A 66 2.73 14.64 -4.55
N LEU A 67 2.70 14.48 -3.22
CA LEU A 67 1.45 14.17 -2.50
C LEU A 67 0.42 15.28 -2.66
N ARG A 68 0.81 16.55 -2.47
CA ARG A 68 -0.09 17.70 -2.65
C ARG A 68 -0.60 17.86 -4.08
N LYS A 69 0.16 17.39 -5.07
CA LYS A 69 -0.33 17.36 -6.46
C LYS A 69 -1.49 16.37 -6.63
N ALA A 70 -1.50 15.27 -5.88
CA ALA A 70 -2.58 14.29 -5.93
C ALA A 70 -3.85 14.77 -5.22
N SER A 71 -3.72 15.52 -4.12
CA SER A 71 -4.86 16.15 -3.43
C SER A 71 -4.44 17.35 -2.58
N SER A 72 -5.26 18.41 -2.60
CA SER A 72 -5.14 19.54 -1.68
C SER A 72 -5.48 19.18 -0.22
N HIS A 73 -6.10 18.03 0.04
CA HIS A 73 -6.30 17.53 1.41
C HIS A 73 -4.98 17.46 2.19
N PHE A 74 -3.89 17.16 1.49
CA PHE A 74 -2.56 17.07 2.09
C PHE A 74 -1.99 18.42 2.51
N ASP A 75 -2.50 19.55 2.00
CA ASP A 75 -2.15 20.85 2.55
C ASP A 75 -2.54 20.91 4.03
N TYR A 76 -3.75 20.51 4.41
CA TYR A 76 -4.17 20.52 5.82
C TYR A 76 -3.34 19.58 6.70
N LEU A 77 -2.98 18.41 6.17
CA LEU A 77 -2.16 17.43 6.88
C LEU A 77 -0.75 17.96 7.18
N PHE A 78 -0.22 18.82 6.30
CA PHE A 78 1.15 19.31 6.39
C PHE A 78 1.31 20.71 6.97
N THR A 79 0.28 21.58 6.89
CA THR A 79 0.50 23.02 7.03
C THR A 79 0.71 23.47 8.49
N HIS A 80 0.22 22.81 9.56
CA HIS A 80 0.47 23.31 10.93
C HIS A 80 0.57 22.23 12.03
N ALA A 81 1.56 22.41 12.90
CA ALA A 81 1.97 21.63 14.07
C ALA A 81 0.95 21.61 15.23
N GLY A 82 -0.29 21.22 14.97
CA GLY A 82 -1.36 21.14 15.98
C GLY A 82 -2.17 19.85 15.98
N PHE A 83 -1.99 18.98 14.99
CA PHE A 83 -2.61 17.67 14.99
C PHE A 83 -1.74 16.70 15.77
N ALA A 84 -2.36 15.93 16.68
CA ALA A 84 -1.69 14.87 17.42
C ALA A 84 -1.09 13.77 16.53
N GLU A 85 -1.29 13.83 15.21
CA GLU A 85 -0.80 12.88 14.22
C GLU A 85 0.47 13.36 13.51
N SER A 86 0.90 14.62 13.66
CA SER A 86 1.97 15.21 12.83
C SER A 86 2.99 15.99 13.67
N GLU A 87 4.27 15.64 13.54
CA GLU A 87 5.38 16.25 14.27
C GLU A 87 6.56 16.56 13.33
N THR A 88 7.22 17.71 13.50
CA THR A 88 8.44 18.05 12.75
C THR A 88 9.65 17.58 13.55
N VAL A 89 10.28 16.51 13.08
CA VAL A 89 11.41 15.84 13.74
C VAL A 89 12.46 15.41 12.73
N ASP A 90 13.51 14.75 13.18
CA ASP A 90 14.43 14.05 12.29
C ASP A 90 13.72 12.83 11.68
N ILE A 91 13.51 12.81 10.36
CA ILE A 91 12.80 11.71 9.70
C ILE A 91 13.60 10.41 9.72
N ASP A 92 14.91 10.46 9.99
CA ASP A 92 15.73 9.26 10.10
C ASP A 92 15.60 8.59 11.50
N GLU A 93 14.88 9.20 12.45
CA GLU A 93 14.60 8.60 13.76
C GLU A 93 13.68 7.37 13.67
N PRO A 94 13.87 6.36 14.54
CA PRO A 94 13.00 5.18 14.59
C PRO A 94 11.60 5.52 15.10
N TYR A 95 10.69 4.53 15.07
CA TYR A 95 9.33 4.72 15.60
C TYR A 95 9.39 5.17 17.07
N PRO A 96 8.67 6.24 17.46
CA PRO A 96 8.80 6.80 18.80
C PRO A 96 8.32 5.82 19.87
N SER A 97 9.13 5.61 20.91
CA SER A 97 8.79 4.73 22.04
C SER A 97 7.60 5.23 22.87
N SER A 98 7.28 6.51 22.79
CA SER A 98 6.13 7.14 23.44
C SER A 98 4.78 6.80 22.77
N ARG A 99 4.78 6.21 21.57
CA ARG A 99 3.54 5.85 20.86
C ARG A 99 3.25 4.35 20.90
N PRO A 100 1.96 3.97 20.92
CA PRO A 100 1.57 2.57 20.92
C PRO A 100 1.88 1.93 19.56
N LYS A 101 2.46 0.72 19.59
CA LYS A 101 2.78 -0.06 18.38
C LYS A 101 1.58 -0.85 17.85
N ASN A 102 0.44 -0.79 18.54
CA ASN A 102 -0.81 -1.42 18.17
C ASN A 102 -1.96 -0.40 18.27
N SER A 103 -3.06 -0.68 17.59
CA SER A 103 -4.26 0.14 17.64
C SER A 103 -5.51 -0.72 17.46
N ALA A 104 -6.53 -0.44 18.28
CA ALA A 104 -7.88 -0.97 18.14
C ALA A 104 -8.78 -0.08 17.26
N ASP A 105 -8.31 1.12 16.90
CA ASP A 105 -9.11 2.13 16.20
C ASP A 105 -9.12 1.93 14.67
N TYR A 106 -8.71 0.76 14.18
CA TYR A 106 -8.68 0.45 12.75
C TYR A 106 -10.09 0.10 12.24
N ASP A 107 -10.73 1.03 11.54
CA ASP A 107 -12.14 0.94 11.15
C ASP A 107 -12.46 0.03 9.96
N TYR A 108 -11.48 -0.71 9.43
CA TYR A 108 -11.65 -1.51 8.22
C TYR A 108 -11.21 -2.97 8.37
N GLY A 109 -12.02 -3.74 9.09
CA GLY A 109 -11.77 -5.17 9.33
C GLY A 109 -11.76 -6.08 8.09
N SER A 110 -12.18 -5.57 6.92
CA SER A 110 -12.12 -6.32 5.64
C SER A 110 -10.90 -5.99 4.79
N ASP A 111 -9.95 -5.22 5.32
CA ASP A 111 -8.74 -4.83 4.58
C ASP A 111 -7.88 -6.04 4.24
N SER A 112 -7.65 -6.29 2.95
CA SER A 112 -6.78 -7.37 2.47
C SER A 112 -5.33 -6.92 2.28
N ASP A 113 -5.03 -5.64 2.51
CA ASP A 113 -3.68 -5.10 2.39
C ASP A 113 -2.86 -5.22 3.69
N LEU A 114 -3.49 -5.67 4.78
CA LEU A 114 -2.82 -6.05 6.02
C LEU A 114 -2.35 -7.50 5.94
N ASP A 115 -1.14 -7.76 6.44
CA ASP A 115 -0.68 -9.12 6.71
C ASP A 115 -1.44 -9.68 7.91
N ASP A 116 -1.72 -10.98 7.95
CA ASP A 116 -2.31 -11.62 9.13
C ASP A 116 -1.20 -12.18 10.03
N GLU A 117 -1.35 -12.04 11.34
CA GLU A 117 -0.44 -12.62 12.34
C GLU A 117 -0.39 -14.14 12.19
N SER A 118 0.78 -14.68 11.80
CA SER A 118 0.94 -16.12 11.61
C SER A 118 0.95 -16.88 12.94
N GLU A 119 0.64 -18.18 12.87
CA GLU A 119 0.54 -19.01 14.08
C GLU A 119 1.88 -19.23 14.81
N ASN A 120 3.01 -18.92 14.16
CA ASN A 120 4.36 -19.34 14.58
C ASN A 120 5.41 -18.19 14.63
N GLU A 121 4.99 -16.94 14.83
CA GLU A 121 5.90 -15.78 14.85
C GLU A 121 6.53 -15.50 16.23
N ASP A 122 7.25 -16.48 16.79
CA ASP A 122 8.21 -16.29 17.90
C ASP A 122 9.65 -16.24 17.37
N ILE A 123 9.92 -15.44 16.32
CA ILE A 123 11.31 -15.13 15.91
C ILE A 123 11.44 -13.63 15.74
N ASP A 124 12.09 -13.04 16.73
CA ASP A 124 12.42 -11.63 16.84
C ASP A 124 13.15 -11.12 15.58
N ALA A 125 12.53 -10.18 14.88
CA ALA A 125 13.03 -9.60 13.64
C ALA A 125 14.06 -8.47 13.89
N THR A 126 15.02 -8.71 14.78
CA THR A 126 16.15 -7.82 15.00
C THR A 126 17.48 -8.54 14.85
N ASP A 127 17.78 -9.05 13.65
CA ASP A 127 19.20 -9.25 13.26
C ASP A 127 19.43 -9.33 11.73
N ILE A 128 18.97 -8.33 10.98
CA ILE A 128 19.44 -8.11 9.61
C ILE A 128 20.39 -6.91 9.63
N GLN A 129 21.51 -7.04 10.34
CA GLN A 129 22.69 -6.18 10.12
C GLN A 129 23.97 -6.80 10.69
N SER A 130 24.33 -7.99 10.22
CA SER A 130 25.74 -8.35 10.09
C SER A 130 25.91 -9.35 8.95
N GLN A 131 27.06 -9.28 8.28
CA GLN A 131 27.48 -10.09 7.13
C GLN A 131 27.20 -9.49 5.74
N VAL A 132 27.73 -8.29 5.51
CA VAL A 132 28.36 -8.01 4.20
C VAL A 132 29.85 -8.32 4.35
N GLY A 133 30.33 -9.30 3.58
CA GLY A 133 31.76 -9.54 3.42
C GLY A 133 32.13 -11.00 3.20
N ARG A 134 31.86 -11.54 1.99
CA ARG A 134 32.76 -12.49 1.32
C ARG A 134 32.31 -12.74 -0.12
N ASP A 135 33.25 -12.51 -1.04
CA ASP A 135 33.15 -12.74 -2.48
C ASP A 135 32.92 -14.23 -2.84
N PRO A 136 32.37 -14.53 -4.02
CA PRO A 136 32.10 -15.89 -4.48
C PRO A 136 33.27 -16.46 -5.29
N GLU A 137 33.63 -17.72 -5.02
CA GLU A 137 34.41 -18.56 -5.95
C GLU A 137 33.59 -19.83 -6.28
N PRO A 138 33.72 -20.37 -7.52
CA PRO A 138 32.69 -21.19 -8.13
C PRO A 138 32.90 -22.70 -7.90
N SER A 139 31.80 -23.41 -7.69
CA SER A 139 31.75 -24.87 -7.66
C SER A 139 31.58 -25.46 -9.08
N THR A 140 32.59 -26.16 -9.57
CA THR A 140 32.45 -27.16 -10.66
C THR A 140 32.39 -28.57 -10.06
N GLY A 141 31.42 -29.35 -10.54
CA GLY A 141 31.14 -30.72 -10.11
C GLY A 141 32.11 -31.77 -10.67
N PRO A 142 31.90 -33.06 -10.31
CA PRO A 142 32.96 -34.06 -10.19
C PRO A 142 33.05 -35.05 -11.37
N GLY A 143 34.23 -35.62 -11.58
CA GLY A 143 34.36 -36.87 -12.34
C GLY A 143 35.80 -37.27 -12.71
N GLY A 144 36.25 -38.41 -12.17
CA GLY A 144 37.07 -39.38 -12.91
C GLY A 144 38.59 -39.40 -12.71
N SER A 145 39.03 -40.39 -11.93
CA SER A 145 40.12 -41.36 -12.20
C SER A 145 41.61 -40.95 -12.26
N ASP A 146 42.38 -41.76 -11.51
CA ASP A 146 43.74 -42.28 -11.75
C ASP A 146 44.99 -41.56 -11.16
N ASP A 147 45.50 -42.22 -10.10
CA ASP A 147 46.86 -42.77 -9.92
C ASP A 147 48.10 -41.89 -10.24
N HIS A 148 48.85 -41.51 -9.18
CA HIS A 148 50.25 -41.93 -8.94
C HIS A 148 50.98 -41.07 -7.87
N SER A 149 51.49 -41.77 -6.85
CA SER A 149 52.87 -41.73 -6.29
C SER A 149 53.54 -40.42 -5.77
N ALA A 150 53.90 -40.51 -4.47
CA ALA A 150 55.25 -40.27 -3.88
C ALA A 150 55.68 -38.90 -3.28
N LYS A 151 56.09 -39.03 -2.00
CA LYS A 151 57.17 -38.35 -1.20
C LYS A 151 56.87 -36.95 -0.64
N GLN A 152 56.91 -36.69 0.68
CA GLN A 152 57.90 -36.84 1.79
C GLN A 152 58.74 -35.55 2.03
N ASP A 153 59.02 -35.29 3.30
CA ASP A 153 59.97 -34.36 3.96
C ASP A 153 59.34 -33.02 4.40
N ASP A 154 59.07 -32.79 5.69
CA ASP A 154 59.95 -32.55 6.86
C ASP A 154 60.48 -31.10 6.95
N LEU A 155 60.28 -30.49 8.12
CA LEU A 155 61.26 -29.74 8.95
C LEU A 155 60.63 -28.63 9.81
N GLU A 156 60.53 -28.95 11.10
CA GLU A 156 60.92 -28.23 12.32
C GLU A 156 61.21 -26.71 12.31
N GLY A 157 60.85 -26.03 13.41
CA GLY A 157 61.76 -25.06 14.03
C GLY A 157 61.18 -23.83 14.76
N GLN A 158 60.93 -24.00 16.08
CA GLN A 158 61.30 -23.10 17.20
C GLN A 158 60.66 -21.71 17.41
N ASP A 159 59.80 -21.65 18.45
CA ASP A 159 59.96 -20.96 19.74
C ASP A 159 60.77 -19.65 19.84
N ASN A 160 60.11 -18.60 20.36
CA ASN A 160 60.61 -17.89 21.55
C ASN A 160 59.53 -17.00 22.20
N GLU A 161 59.07 -17.42 23.37
CA GLU A 161 58.43 -16.56 24.38
C GLU A 161 59.45 -15.59 24.99
N ARG A 162 59.06 -14.34 25.31
CA ARG A 162 59.43 -13.68 26.59
C ARG A 162 58.34 -12.72 27.08
N LYS A 163 57.92 -12.97 28.33
CA LYS A 163 57.02 -12.20 29.22
C LYS A 163 57.74 -11.05 29.95
N GLY A 164 56.95 -10.11 30.45
CA GLY A 164 57.26 -9.19 31.58
C GLY A 164 56.43 -7.90 31.47
N VAL A 165 55.25 -7.71 32.10
CA VAL A 165 54.83 -7.62 33.52
C VAL A 165 55.03 -6.22 34.16
N ASN A 166 53.87 -5.62 34.49
CA ASN A 166 53.50 -4.66 35.56
C ASN A 166 53.81 -3.15 35.52
N GLY A 167 52.77 -2.34 35.77
CA GLY A 167 52.84 -1.24 36.75
C GLY A 167 52.08 0.07 36.46
N HIS A 168 50.86 0.21 37.02
CA HIS A 168 50.27 1.38 37.72
C HIS A 168 49.95 2.75 37.06
N GLU A 169 48.72 3.20 37.37
CA GLU A 169 48.26 4.55 37.75
C GLU A 169 47.64 5.56 36.74
N ASN A 170 46.32 5.73 36.90
CA ASN A 170 45.50 6.96 36.93
C ASN A 170 45.86 8.15 36.03
N ALA A 171 45.01 8.40 35.02
CA ALA A 171 44.62 9.76 34.65
C ALA A 171 43.21 9.78 34.06
N ILE A 172 42.32 10.48 34.75
CA ILE A 172 41.02 10.93 34.27
C ILE A 172 41.26 11.77 33.02
N GLN A 173 40.85 11.27 31.85
CA GLN A 173 40.68 12.09 30.66
C GLN A 173 39.29 11.84 30.11
N GLN A 174 38.47 12.88 30.25
CA GLN A 174 37.29 13.16 29.45
C GLN A 174 37.66 13.02 27.97
N SER A 175 37.48 11.83 27.41
CA SER A 175 37.37 11.68 25.97
C SER A 175 35.91 11.93 25.64
N GLN A 176 35.69 13.17 25.22
CA GLN A 176 34.56 13.60 24.42
C GLN A 176 34.15 12.45 23.50
N THR A 177 33.03 11.80 23.82
CA THR A 177 32.26 11.11 22.79
C THR A 177 31.88 12.20 21.82
N ALA A 178 32.64 12.31 20.74
CA ALA A 178 32.25 13.02 19.56
C ALA A 178 30.91 12.42 19.16
N SER A 179 29.82 13.05 19.62
CA SER A 179 28.56 13.01 18.92
C SER A 179 28.89 13.56 17.55
N SER A 180 29.27 12.68 16.63
CA SER A 180 29.05 12.90 15.21
C SER A 180 27.57 13.14 15.08
N GLY A 181 27.17 14.39 15.29
CA GLY A 181 25.83 14.86 15.05
C GLY A 181 25.59 14.63 13.58
N ARG A 182 24.99 13.48 13.26
CA ARG A 182 24.24 13.36 12.02
C ARG A 182 23.28 14.53 12.09
N PHE A 183 23.48 15.52 11.23
CA PHE A 183 22.50 16.57 11.05
C PHE A 183 21.26 15.85 10.53
N GLY A 184 20.36 15.56 11.47
CA GLY A 184 19.13 14.82 11.21
C GLY A 184 18.39 15.46 10.06
N ARG A 185 17.86 14.63 9.17
CA ARG A 185 17.11 15.13 8.03
C ARG A 185 15.75 15.60 8.54
N ARG A 186 15.66 16.91 8.78
CA ARG A 186 14.42 17.52 9.25
C ARG A 186 13.31 17.33 8.22
N GLY A 187 12.18 16.82 8.69
CA GLY A 187 10.97 16.66 7.90
C GLY A 187 9.78 16.41 8.81
N GLN A 188 8.65 16.07 8.22
CA GLN A 188 7.40 15.86 8.95
C GLN A 188 7.07 14.38 9.05
N VAL A 189 6.83 13.93 10.27
CA VAL A 189 6.39 12.55 10.56
C VAL A 189 4.89 12.56 10.80
N VAL A 190 4.18 11.66 10.14
CA VAL A 190 2.71 11.53 10.23
C VAL A 190 2.32 10.09 10.58
N PHE A 191 1.38 9.92 11.51
CA PHE A 191 0.87 8.59 11.92
C PHE A 191 -0.52 8.35 11.32
N LEU A 192 -0.68 7.28 10.54
CA LEU A 192 -1.95 6.94 9.88
C LEU A 192 -2.52 5.64 10.44
N ASN A 193 -3.66 5.75 11.15
CA ASN A 193 -4.28 4.63 11.86
C ASN A 193 -5.40 3.90 11.08
N GLY A 194 -5.79 4.36 9.89
CA GLY A 194 -6.96 3.83 9.15
C GLY A 194 -6.68 3.40 7.71
N ILE A 195 -5.41 3.21 7.36
CA ILE A 195 -4.96 2.80 6.03
C ILE A 195 -3.87 1.75 6.23
N ALA A 196 -3.84 0.69 5.43
CA ALA A 196 -2.80 -0.32 5.51
C ALA A 196 -1.51 0.14 4.82
N TYR A 197 -0.37 -0.36 5.29
CA TYR A 197 0.95 -0.03 4.74
C TYR A 197 1.05 -0.27 3.22
N LYS A 198 0.55 -1.41 2.71
CA LYS A 198 0.61 -1.71 1.27
C LYS A 198 -0.21 -0.69 0.46
N THR A 199 -1.42 -0.36 0.91
CA THR A 199 -2.28 0.64 0.29
C THR A 199 -1.59 2.01 0.25
N TRP A 200 -1.04 2.46 1.38
CA TRP A 200 -0.39 3.77 1.47
C TRP A 200 0.88 3.84 0.62
N LYS A 201 1.70 2.80 0.64
CA LYS A 201 2.92 2.74 -0.19
C LYS A 201 2.58 2.72 -1.68
N ALA A 202 1.58 1.95 -2.10
CA ALA A 202 1.10 1.96 -3.47
C ALA A 202 0.58 3.36 -3.88
N PHE A 203 -0.13 4.05 -2.99
CA PHE A 203 -0.57 5.42 -3.21
C PHE A 203 0.60 6.40 -3.38
N VAL A 204 1.63 6.35 -2.52
CA VAL A 204 2.82 7.20 -2.65
C VAL A 204 3.50 6.96 -4.01
N LEU A 205 3.66 5.70 -4.43
CA LEU A 205 4.22 5.38 -5.75
C LEU A 205 3.33 5.89 -6.89
N TYR A 206 2.00 5.79 -6.77
CA TYR A 206 1.05 6.39 -7.71
C TYR A 206 1.24 7.91 -7.82
N THR A 207 1.48 8.63 -6.72
CA THR A 207 1.70 10.08 -6.78
C THR A 207 2.99 10.45 -7.51
N TYR A 208 3.95 9.52 -7.61
CA TYR A 208 5.23 9.74 -8.28
C TYR A 208 5.15 9.33 -9.74
N LEU A 209 4.69 8.11 -9.99
CA LEU A 209 4.82 7.42 -11.27
C LEU A 209 3.50 7.38 -12.06
N GLY A 210 2.38 7.62 -11.38
CA GLY A 210 1.05 7.60 -11.97
C GLY A 210 0.41 6.23 -12.08
N GLU A 211 -0.71 6.20 -12.81
CA GLU A 211 -1.57 5.02 -12.96
C GLU A 211 -0.90 3.82 -13.62
N LYS A 212 0.11 4.04 -14.47
CA LYS A 212 0.75 2.96 -15.24
C LYS A 212 1.59 2.02 -14.39
N GLU A 213 2.09 2.50 -13.26
CA GLU A 213 2.91 1.73 -12.33
C GLU A 213 2.11 1.24 -11.10
N LEU A 214 0.81 1.56 -11.05
CA LEU A 214 -0.06 1.09 -10.00
C LEU A 214 -0.51 -0.35 -10.30
N THR A 215 -0.14 -1.28 -9.41
CA THR A 215 -0.53 -2.69 -9.53
C THR A 215 -1.62 -3.02 -8.52
N PHE A 216 -2.69 -3.66 -9.00
CA PHE A 216 -3.80 -4.09 -8.15
C PHE A 216 -3.73 -5.58 -7.80
N ALA A 217 -3.98 -5.87 -6.53
CA ALA A 217 -4.16 -7.23 -6.03
C ALA A 217 -5.51 -7.80 -6.47
N PRO A 218 -5.64 -9.15 -6.55
CA PRO A 218 -6.94 -9.84 -6.61
C PRO A 218 -7.91 -9.37 -5.55
N LEU A 219 -9.20 -9.37 -5.91
CA LEU A 219 -10.23 -9.27 -4.89
C LEU A 219 -10.12 -10.51 -4.00
N ARG A 220 -10.30 -10.34 -2.69
CA ARG A 220 -10.27 -11.45 -1.73
C ARG A 220 -11.21 -12.59 -2.13
N SER A 221 -12.36 -12.23 -2.73
CA SER A 221 -13.36 -13.14 -3.25
C SER A 221 -12.92 -13.96 -4.48
N GLU A 222 -11.83 -13.60 -5.16
CA GLU A 222 -11.23 -14.41 -6.23
C GLU A 222 -10.43 -15.60 -5.69
N GLY A 223 -10.09 -15.63 -4.39
CA GLY A 223 -9.30 -16.71 -3.79
C GLY A 223 -7.85 -16.83 -4.31
N LYS A 224 -7.35 -15.80 -5.00
CA LYS A 224 -5.99 -15.76 -5.57
C LYS A 224 -5.07 -14.97 -4.64
N SER A 225 -3.90 -15.53 -4.34
CA SER A 225 -2.85 -14.80 -3.64
C SER A 225 -2.20 -13.77 -4.57
N SER A 226 -1.94 -12.58 -4.05
CA SER A 226 -1.13 -11.59 -4.76
C SER A 226 0.34 -12.00 -4.77
N ILE A 227 0.97 -12.03 -5.94
CA ILE A 227 2.41 -12.26 -6.07
C ILE A 227 3.11 -10.91 -5.91
N ALA A 228 4.10 -10.83 -5.03
CA ALA A 228 4.98 -9.67 -4.95
C ALA A 228 5.75 -9.54 -6.27
N LEU A 229 5.56 -8.42 -6.96
CA LEU A 229 6.33 -8.12 -8.16
C LEU A 229 7.65 -7.48 -7.75
N TYR A 230 8.72 -7.79 -8.47
CA TYR A 230 10.03 -7.19 -8.24
C TYR A 230 10.50 -6.49 -9.51
N ILE A 231 10.90 -5.22 -9.37
CA ILE A 231 11.63 -4.47 -10.39
C ILE A 231 13.05 -4.32 -9.86
N GLY A 232 13.97 -5.13 -10.39
CA GLY A 232 15.32 -5.26 -9.85
C GLY A 232 15.29 -5.75 -8.41
N THR A 233 15.81 -4.95 -7.47
CA THR A 233 15.82 -5.26 -6.02
C THR A 233 14.59 -4.71 -5.28
N GLN A 234 13.71 -3.98 -5.96
CA GLN A 234 12.58 -3.28 -5.33
C GLN A 234 11.28 -4.04 -5.53
N SER A 235 10.53 -4.26 -4.45
CA SER A 235 9.21 -4.87 -4.51
C SER A 235 8.15 -3.83 -4.86
N VAL A 236 7.41 -4.08 -5.94
CA VAL A 236 6.14 -3.44 -6.24
C VAL A 236 5.07 -4.26 -5.51
N LEU A 237 4.52 -3.67 -4.45
CA LEU A 237 3.48 -4.31 -3.66
C LEU A 237 2.12 -4.03 -4.31
N PRO A 238 1.44 -5.06 -4.86
CA PRO A 238 0.07 -4.87 -5.29
C PRO A 238 -0.80 -4.50 -4.09
N CYS A 239 -1.80 -3.65 -4.31
CA CYS A 239 -2.75 -3.24 -3.28
C CYS A 239 -4.19 -3.55 -3.70
N SER A 240 -5.06 -3.69 -2.72
CA SER A 240 -6.47 -3.97 -2.91
C SER A 240 -7.15 -2.81 -3.62
N PRO A 241 -7.88 -3.05 -4.73
CA PRO A 241 -8.62 -1.97 -5.37
C PRO A 241 -9.71 -1.39 -4.45
N LYS A 242 -10.25 -2.18 -3.51
CA LYS A 242 -11.19 -1.68 -2.49
C LYS A 242 -10.50 -0.74 -1.52
N SER A 243 -9.37 -1.13 -0.94
CA SER A 243 -8.62 -0.30 0.01
C SER A 243 -8.16 1.00 -0.64
N LEU A 244 -7.76 0.94 -1.92
CA LEU A 244 -7.38 2.14 -2.68
C LEU A 244 -8.59 3.03 -3.02
N TYR A 245 -9.76 2.46 -3.33
CA TYR A 245 -11.00 3.22 -3.49
C TYR A 245 -11.36 3.97 -2.19
N ARG A 246 -11.26 3.32 -1.02
CA ARG A 246 -11.49 3.98 0.28
C ARG A 246 -10.53 5.14 0.50
N LEU A 247 -9.25 4.95 0.19
CA LEU A 247 -8.23 5.99 0.30
C LEU A 247 -8.55 7.17 -0.62
N ALA A 248 -8.88 6.89 -1.89
CA ALA A 248 -9.21 7.91 -2.86
C ALA A 248 -10.47 8.69 -2.47
N GLU A 249 -11.49 8.03 -1.91
CA GLU A 249 -12.66 8.70 -1.36
C GLU A 249 -12.30 9.58 -0.15
N LYS A 250 -11.48 9.07 0.76
CA LYS A 250 -11.07 9.78 1.98
C LYS A 250 -10.31 11.08 1.69
N TYR A 251 -9.52 11.11 0.62
CA TYR A 251 -8.70 12.26 0.24
C TYR A 251 -9.18 12.99 -1.02
N ASP A 252 -10.40 12.72 -1.48
CA ASP A 252 -11.04 13.33 -2.65
C ASP A 252 -10.18 13.29 -3.94
N ILE A 253 -9.70 12.08 -4.29
CA ILE A 253 -8.85 11.84 -5.46
C ILE A 253 -9.67 11.15 -6.55
N ALA A 254 -10.49 11.92 -7.26
CA ALA A 254 -11.45 11.41 -8.23
C ALA A 254 -10.85 10.43 -9.26
N SER A 255 -9.71 10.77 -9.87
CA SER A 255 -9.05 9.91 -10.87
C SER A 255 -8.63 8.55 -10.31
N LEU A 256 -8.15 8.51 -9.06
CA LEU A 256 -7.75 7.28 -8.40
C LEU A 256 -8.97 6.46 -7.96
N LYS A 257 -10.04 7.15 -7.54
CA LYS A 257 -11.33 6.55 -7.19
C LYS A 257 -11.94 5.84 -8.40
N ASP A 258 -11.96 6.50 -9.55
CA ASP A 258 -12.46 5.93 -10.81
C ASP A 258 -11.61 4.74 -11.27
N LEU A 259 -10.27 4.88 -11.21
CA LEU A 259 -9.34 3.80 -11.56
C LEU A 259 -9.57 2.55 -10.69
N ALA A 260 -9.74 2.75 -9.38
CA ALA A 260 -10.02 1.67 -8.45
C ALA A 260 -11.41 1.02 -8.70
N ALA A 261 -12.44 1.81 -9.00
CA ALA A 261 -13.77 1.30 -9.34
C ALA A 261 -13.77 0.46 -10.61
N GLU A 262 -13.07 0.92 -11.65
CA GLU A 262 -12.92 0.19 -12.91
C GLU A 262 -12.17 -1.14 -12.69
N GLU A 263 -11.17 -1.15 -11.81
CA GLU A 263 -10.47 -2.39 -11.47
C GLU A 263 -11.37 -3.36 -10.69
N ILE A 264 -12.17 -2.87 -9.74
CA ILE A 264 -13.19 -3.70 -9.06
C ILE A 264 -14.12 -4.33 -10.11
N LYS A 265 -14.64 -3.52 -11.04
CA LYS A 265 -15.54 -3.95 -12.11
C LYS A 265 -14.94 -5.06 -12.98
N LYS A 266 -13.69 -4.88 -13.44
CA LYS A 266 -12.98 -5.84 -14.29
C LYS A 266 -12.79 -7.21 -13.63
N ARG A 267 -12.75 -7.23 -12.29
CA ARG A 267 -12.54 -8.45 -11.50
C ARG A 267 -13.84 -9.13 -11.06
N LEU A 268 -15.00 -8.57 -11.39
CA LEU A 268 -16.28 -9.23 -11.15
C LEU A 268 -16.48 -10.42 -12.10
N HIS A 269 -16.93 -11.54 -11.55
CA HIS A 269 -17.28 -12.75 -12.27
C HIS A 269 -18.41 -13.50 -11.54
N PRO A 270 -19.11 -14.46 -12.18
CA PRO A 270 -20.26 -15.13 -11.58
C PRO A 270 -19.98 -15.79 -10.22
N TYR A 271 -18.77 -16.32 -10.02
CA TYR A 271 -18.37 -16.94 -8.75
C TYR A 271 -18.10 -15.97 -7.58
N ASN A 272 -17.87 -14.66 -7.83
CA ASN A 272 -17.54 -13.70 -6.78
C ASN A 272 -18.57 -12.57 -6.60
N ILE A 273 -19.50 -12.38 -7.54
CA ILE A 273 -20.40 -11.23 -7.47
C ILE A 273 -21.28 -11.19 -6.21
N LEU A 274 -21.77 -12.34 -5.75
CA LEU A 274 -22.62 -12.40 -4.55
C LEU A 274 -21.86 -12.05 -3.26
N PRO A 275 -20.68 -12.64 -2.96
CA PRO A 275 -19.88 -12.18 -1.82
C PRO A 275 -19.38 -10.74 -1.95
N GLU A 276 -19.25 -10.22 -3.17
CA GLU A 276 -18.88 -8.83 -3.42
C GLU A 276 -20.03 -7.85 -3.13
N ILE A 277 -21.21 -8.05 -3.72
CA ILE A 277 -22.35 -7.12 -3.61
C ILE A 277 -22.92 -7.06 -2.19
N PHE A 278 -22.86 -8.17 -1.45
CA PHE A 278 -23.29 -8.25 -0.06
C PHE A 278 -22.15 -7.99 0.94
N SER A 279 -21.01 -7.45 0.49
CA SER A 279 -19.90 -7.12 1.38
C SER A 279 -20.13 -5.83 2.16
N THR A 280 -19.51 -5.72 3.35
CA THR A 280 -19.53 -4.48 4.14
C THR A 280 -18.98 -3.30 3.34
N PHE A 281 -17.97 -3.53 2.50
CA PHE A 281 -17.42 -2.49 1.62
C PHE A 281 -18.51 -1.91 0.71
N THR A 282 -19.24 -2.75 -0.01
CA THR A 282 -20.29 -2.31 -0.93
C THR A 282 -21.42 -1.57 -0.21
N SER A 283 -21.80 -2.00 1.01
CA SER A 283 -22.84 -1.33 1.81
C SER A 283 -22.50 0.13 2.17
N VAL A 284 -21.21 0.49 2.20
CA VAL A 284 -20.72 1.84 2.54
C VAL A 284 -20.58 2.72 1.30
N TYR A 285 -20.44 2.14 0.10
CA TYR A 285 -20.16 2.87 -1.14
C TYR A 285 -21.24 2.65 -2.20
N PRO A 286 -22.32 3.45 -2.20
CA PRO A 286 -23.43 3.33 -3.16
C PRO A 286 -23.02 3.32 -4.64
N PRO A 287 -22.00 4.08 -5.11
CA PRO A 287 -21.54 3.97 -6.49
C PRO A 287 -20.98 2.59 -6.85
N ILE A 288 -20.35 1.91 -5.90
CA ILE A 288 -19.89 0.52 -6.09
C ILE A 288 -21.07 -0.45 -6.06
N GLU A 289 -22.04 -0.24 -5.17
CA GLU A 289 -23.28 -1.04 -5.13
C GLU A 289 -23.98 -1.01 -6.49
N GLU A 290 -24.14 0.18 -7.07
CA GLU A 290 -24.74 0.33 -8.41
C GLU A 290 -23.98 -0.46 -9.46
N LEU A 291 -22.65 -0.27 -9.51
CA LEU A 291 -21.77 -0.95 -10.46
C LEU A 291 -21.84 -2.48 -10.35
N GLN A 292 -21.85 -3.01 -9.14
CA GLN A 292 -21.96 -4.45 -8.89
C GLN A 292 -23.37 -4.97 -9.19
N LEU A 293 -24.41 -4.20 -8.85
CA LEU A 293 -25.79 -4.55 -9.15
C LEU A 293 -26.04 -4.61 -10.66
N GLU A 294 -25.52 -3.66 -11.44
CA GLU A 294 -25.58 -3.68 -12.90
C GLU A 294 -24.93 -4.97 -13.45
N TYR A 295 -23.76 -5.34 -12.94
CA TYR A 295 -23.10 -6.59 -13.33
C TYR A 295 -23.98 -7.80 -13.00
N LEU A 296 -24.50 -7.88 -11.78
CA LEU A 296 -25.36 -8.98 -11.33
C LEU A 296 -26.60 -9.10 -12.21
N GLN A 297 -27.29 -7.99 -12.49
CA GLN A 297 -28.48 -7.95 -13.35
C GLN A 297 -28.20 -8.48 -14.76
N GLN A 298 -27.05 -8.12 -15.34
CA GLN A 298 -26.64 -8.59 -16.67
C GLN A 298 -26.33 -10.10 -16.70
N HIS A 299 -25.96 -10.69 -15.55
CA HIS A 299 -25.54 -12.08 -15.43
C HIS A 299 -26.53 -12.96 -14.65
N MET A 300 -27.75 -12.49 -14.34
CA MET A 300 -28.79 -13.27 -13.64
C MET A 300 -29.15 -14.62 -14.33
N GLY A 301 -28.83 -14.75 -15.62
CA GLY A 301 -29.02 -15.99 -16.38
C GLY A 301 -27.99 -17.09 -16.08
N ASP A 302 -26.84 -16.75 -15.48
CA ASP A 302 -25.74 -17.66 -15.19
C ASP A 302 -26.13 -18.72 -14.15
N GLU A 303 -25.72 -19.97 -14.38
CA GLU A 303 -26.08 -21.11 -13.53
C GLU A 303 -25.49 -20.98 -12.12
N VAL A 304 -24.24 -20.51 -11.99
CA VAL A 304 -23.58 -20.32 -10.69
C VAL A 304 -24.35 -19.32 -9.84
N ILE A 305 -24.79 -18.22 -10.45
CA ILE A 305 -25.57 -17.19 -9.75
C ILE A 305 -26.92 -17.74 -9.32
N LYS A 306 -27.64 -18.45 -10.20
CA LYS A 306 -28.94 -19.05 -9.89
C LYS A 306 -28.88 -20.06 -8.75
N ASP A 307 -27.84 -20.89 -8.74
CA ASP A 307 -27.67 -21.93 -7.73
C ASP A 307 -27.26 -21.34 -6.38
N THR A 308 -26.48 -20.26 -6.38
CA THR A 308 -25.89 -19.70 -5.15
C THR A 308 -26.76 -18.60 -4.53
N LEU A 309 -27.53 -17.85 -5.32
CA LEU A 309 -28.37 -16.74 -4.84
C LEU A 309 -29.36 -17.12 -3.72
N PRO A 310 -30.03 -18.30 -3.73
CA PRO A 310 -30.90 -18.70 -2.64
C PRO A 310 -30.20 -18.74 -1.27
N VAL A 311 -28.93 -19.14 -1.22
CA VAL A 311 -28.13 -19.17 0.02
C VAL A 311 -27.96 -17.76 0.61
N TRP A 312 -27.74 -16.77 -0.26
CA TRP A 312 -27.62 -15.37 0.15
C TRP A 312 -28.95 -14.77 0.59
N ILE A 313 -30.07 -15.14 -0.05
CA ILE A 313 -31.41 -14.74 0.39
C ILE A 313 -31.73 -15.33 1.78
N GLU A 314 -31.35 -16.57 2.03
CA GLU A 314 -31.51 -17.18 3.35
C GLU A 314 -30.64 -16.47 4.40
N ALA A 315 -29.38 -16.13 4.06
CA ALA A 315 -28.52 -15.35 4.93
C ALA A 315 -29.10 -13.96 5.25
N LEU A 316 -29.75 -13.31 4.26
CA LEU A 316 -30.48 -12.06 4.47
C LEU A 316 -31.63 -12.25 5.46
N ALA A 317 -32.46 -13.28 5.26
CA ALA A 317 -33.60 -13.57 6.13
C ALA A 317 -33.18 -13.86 7.59
N LYS A 318 -31.98 -14.41 7.79
CA LYS A 318 -31.36 -14.65 9.09
C LYS A 318 -30.66 -13.42 9.70
N GLY A 319 -30.59 -12.29 8.97
CA GLY A 319 -29.92 -11.08 9.42
C GLY A 319 -28.39 -11.18 9.44
N HIS A 320 -27.80 -12.07 8.64
CA HIS A 320 -26.34 -12.26 8.57
C HIS A 320 -25.66 -11.36 7.54
N LEU A 321 -26.41 -10.59 6.75
CA LEU A 321 -25.85 -9.67 5.76
C LEU A 321 -25.73 -8.24 6.31
N PRO A 322 -24.86 -7.40 5.75
CA PRO A 322 -24.77 -5.99 6.14
C PRO A 322 -26.12 -5.27 6.06
N VAL A 323 -26.31 -4.29 6.94
CA VAL A 323 -27.51 -3.45 6.96
C VAL A 323 -27.74 -2.81 5.58
N GLY A 324 -28.97 -2.87 5.07
CA GLY A 324 -29.33 -2.33 3.76
C GLY A 324 -29.29 -3.36 2.62
N SER A 325 -28.82 -4.60 2.87
CA SER A 325 -28.75 -5.66 1.86
C SER A 325 -30.11 -6.04 1.27
N GLU A 326 -31.21 -5.79 1.97
CA GLU A 326 -32.58 -6.01 1.48
C GLU A 326 -32.91 -5.14 0.26
N ARG A 327 -32.25 -3.98 0.11
CA ARG A 327 -32.43 -3.09 -1.04
C ARG A 327 -31.90 -3.71 -2.32
N ILE A 328 -30.80 -4.46 -2.25
CA ILE A 328 -30.23 -5.18 -3.39
C ILE A 328 -31.27 -6.17 -3.94
N ILE A 329 -31.84 -7.00 -3.07
CA ILE A 329 -32.88 -7.98 -3.47
C ILE A 329 -34.12 -7.27 -4.01
N SER A 330 -34.57 -6.21 -3.34
CA SER A 330 -35.72 -5.42 -3.79
C SER A 330 -35.49 -4.87 -5.20
N ARG A 331 -34.30 -4.34 -5.47
CA ARG A 331 -33.94 -3.84 -6.81
C ARG A 331 -33.85 -4.97 -7.83
N LEU A 332 -33.33 -6.15 -7.49
CA LEU A 332 -33.32 -7.30 -8.40
C LEU A 332 -34.73 -7.73 -8.81
N LEU A 333 -35.68 -7.74 -7.86
CA LEU A 333 -37.08 -8.11 -8.14
C LEU A 333 -37.82 -7.06 -8.98
N LEU A 334 -37.54 -5.77 -8.75
CA LEU A 334 -38.12 -4.66 -9.49
C LEU A 334 -37.47 -4.43 -10.86
N SER A 335 -36.26 -4.95 -11.04
CA SER A 335 -35.58 -4.96 -12.32
C SER A 335 -36.26 -5.99 -13.21
N GLY A 336 -37.15 -5.52 -14.08
CA GLY A 336 -37.76 -6.37 -15.11
C GLY A 336 -36.69 -7.08 -15.95
N PRO A 337 -37.06 -8.12 -16.72
CA PRO A 337 -36.10 -8.88 -17.52
C PRO A 337 -35.26 -7.93 -18.35
N VAL A 338 -33.94 -7.93 -18.12
CA VAL A 338 -32.96 -7.17 -18.89
C VAL A 338 -33.12 -7.61 -20.34
N ARG A 339 -33.89 -6.84 -21.12
CA ARG A 339 -33.94 -7.03 -22.56
C ARG A 339 -32.55 -6.69 -23.04
N ASN A 340 -31.78 -7.72 -23.38
CA ASN A 340 -30.60 -7.59 -24.23
C ASN A 340 -31.09 -6.98 -25.56
N LEU A 341 -31.26 -5.66 -25.59
CA LEU A 341 -31.47 -4.88 -26.79
C LEU A 341 -30.18 -5.04 -27.58
N LYS A 342 -30.14 -6.05 -28.45
CA LYS A 342 -29.12 -6.16 -29.48
C LYS A 342 -29.11 -4.82 -30.20
N SER A 343 -28.07 -4.03 -30.00
CA SER A 343 -27.90 -2.74 -30.67
C SER A 343 -28.02 -3.00 -32.17
N CYS A 344 -28.91 -2.27 -32.83
CA CYS A 344 -29.06 -2.38 -34.27
C CYS A 344 -27.69 -2.12 -34.92
N PRO A 345 -27.19 -2.97 -35.84
CA PRO A 345 -25.89 -2.75 -36.50
C PRO A 345 -25.84 -1.46 -37.33
N ALA A 346 -26.97 -0.77 -37.51
CA ALA A 346 -27.09 0.55 -38.12
C ALA A 346 -27.23 1.71 -37.09
N GLY A 347 -27.03 1.47 -35.79
CA GLY A 347 -27.03 2.51 -34.75
C GLY A 347 -28.40 3.08 -34.38
N CYS A 348 -29.50 2.38 -34.67
CA CYS A 348 -30.85 2.88 -34.42
C CYS A 348 -31.33 2.61 -32.97
N ASN A 349 -31.79 3.65 -32.26
CA ASN A 349 -32.35 3.58 -30.90
C ASN A 349 -33.89 3.42 -30.85
N SER A 350 -34.51 2.86 -31.90
CA SER A 350 -35.98 2.72 -31.94
C SER A 350 -36.44 1.48 -31.18
N THR A 351 -37.35 1.67 -30.21
CA THR A 351 -37.89 0.62 -29.33
C THR A 351 -39.02 -0.20 -29.93
N TYR A 352 -39.39 -0.02 -31.21
CA TYR A 352 -40.55 -0.71 -31.78
C TYR A 352 -40.32 -1.33 -33.16
N VAL A 353 -39.75 -0.60 -34.14
CA VAL A 353 -39.37 -1.17 -35.45
C VAL A 353 -38.24 -0.32 -36.04
N CYS A 354 -37.21 -0.97 -36.60
CA CYS A 354 -36.20 -0.26 -37.40
C CYS A 354 -36.67 -0.18 -38.87
N ASN A 355 -37.03 1.01 -39.34
CA ASN A 355 -37.49 1.24 -40.71
C ASN A 355 -36.42 0.90 -41.78
N ASN A 356 -35.14 0.84 -41.40
CA ASN A 356 -34.05 0.58 -42.34
C ASN A 356 -33.77 -0.92 -42.54
N CYS A 357 -34.03 -1.76 -41.53
CA CYS A 357 -33.82 -3.22 -41.63
C CYS A 357 -35.10 -4.06 -41.47
N ARG A 358 -36.27 -3.42 -41.29
CA ARG A 358 -37.60 -4.04 -41.11
C ARG A 358 -37.69 -5.11 -40.01
N ARG A 359 -36.78 -5.09 -39.02
CA ARG A 359 -36.84 -5.97 -37.84
C ARG A 359 -37.57 -5.27 -36.70
N SER A 360 -38.45 -5.99 -36.01
CA SER A 360 -38.97 -5.63 -34.69
C SER A 360 -37.98 -6.08 -33.61
N PHE A 361 -37.72 -5.24 -32.62
CA PHE A 361 -36.78 -5.48 -31.52
C PHE A 361 -37.50 -5.50 -30.17
#